data_AF-A0A0Q8Q9F3-F1
#
_entry.id   AF-A0A0Q8Q9F3-F1
#
_cell.length_a   1.000
_cell.length_b   1.000
_cell.length_c   1.000
_cell.angle_alpha   90.00
_cell.angle_beta   90.00
_cell.angle_gamma   90.00
#
_symmetry.space_group_name_H-M   'P 1'
#
loop_
_entity.id
_entity.type
_entity.pdbx_description
1 polymer ?
#
loop_
_entity_poly.entity_id
_entity_poly.type
_entity_poly.pdbx_seq_one_letter_code
_entity_poly.pdbx_strand_id
1 'polypeptide(L)'
;MTPQSTRQTLKEAIAQGDDRWAFKVVTQARDQVRAMLAGPGEPVAAWETRPSSTGEERWDGLLAALIAHEFAESGRTPPAWTAFRAVHEWVLPNLLLDETAIREATPEWLAERGIYIARRDLITA
;
A
#
# COMPACT_ATOMS: atom_id res chain seq x y z
N MET A 1 -0.93 -11.45 -7.11
CA MET A 1 0.39 -10.96 -7.60
C MET A 1 1.49 -11.37 -6.62
N THR A 2 2.69 -11.67 -7.11
CA THR A 2 3.88 -11.86 -6.26
C THR A 2 4.51 -10.50 -5.90
N PRO A 3 5.34 -10.42 -4.84
CA PRO A 3 6.08 -9.20 -4.50
C PRO A 3 6.86 -8.62 -5.69
N GLN A 4 7.54 -9.48 -6.45
CA GLN A 4 8.38 -9.05 -7.57
C GLN A 4 7.56 -8.57 -8.78
N SER A 5 6.44 -9.24 -9.09
CA SER A 5 5.53 -8.78 -10.14
C SER A 5 4.88 -7.44 -9.77
N THR A 6 4.47 -7.28 -8.50
CA THR A 6 3.91 -6.02 -7.98
C THR A 6 4.90 -4.88 -8.15
N ARG A 7 6.15 -5.09 -7.70
CA ARG A 7 7.22 -4.10 -7.86
C ARG A 7 7.42 -3.71 -9.33
N GLN A 8 7.51 -4.69 -10.22
CA GLN A 8 7.79 -4.43 -11.63
C GLN A 8 6.68 -3.60 -12.27
N THR A 9 5.42 -4.01 -12.10
CA THR A 9 4.26 -3.29 -12.65
C THR A 9 4.11 -1.91 -12.01
N LEU A 10 4.37 -1.78 -10.70
CA LEU A 10 4.33 -0.49 -10.02
C LEU A 10 5.41 0.45 -10.54
N LYS A 11 6.64 -0.03 -10.71
CA LYS A 11 7.74 0.76 -11.27
C LYS A 11 7.44 1.25 -12.69
N GLU A 12 6.80 0.41 -13.51
CA GLU A 12 6.37 0.79 -14.85
C GLU A 12 5.27 1.85 -14.84
N ALA A 13 4.27 1.71 -13.95
CA ALA A 13 3.21 2.69 -13.77
C ALA A 13 3.77 4.07 -13.41
N ILE A 14 4.70 4.10 -12.46
CA ILE A 14 5.31 5.34 -11.98
C ILE A 14 6.19 5.97 -13.07
N ALA A 15 6.96 5.18 -13.80
CA ALA A 15 7.76 5.68 -14.91
C ALA A 15 6.92 6.31 -16.04
N GLN A 16 5.65 5.92 -16.15
CA GLN A 16 4.69 6.49 -17.10
C GLN A 16 3.89 7.67 -16.52
N GLY A 17 4.06 8.00 -15.24
CA GLY A 17 3.28 9.02 -14.53
C GLY A 17 1.81 8.61 -14.31
N ASP A 18 1.49 7.32 -14.40
CA ASP A 18 0.12 6.80 -14.21
C ASP A 18 -0.12 6.45 -12.75
N ASP A 19 -0.32 7.50 -11.93
CA ASP A 19 -0.60 7.38 -10.49
C ASP A 19 -1.89 6.57 -10.23
N ARG A 20 -2.86 6.58 -11.16
CA ARG A 20 -4.10 5.79 -11.05
C ARG A 20 -3.80 4.31 -11.20
N TRP A 21 -3.00 3.94 -12.18
CA TRP A 21 -2.56 2.55 -12.37
C TRP A 21 -1.65 2.09 -11.24
N ALA A 22 -0.73 2.93 -10.78
CA ALA A 22 0.11 2.64 -9.61
C ALA A 22 -0.73 2.33 -8.36
N PHE A 23 -1.75 3.15 -8.07
CA PHE A 23 -2.67 2.92 -6.97
C PHE A 23 -3.44 1.60 -7.10
N LYS A 24 -3.91 1.28 -8.30
CA LYS A 24 -4.58 0.00 -8.59
C LYS A 24 -3.65 -1.20 -8.36
N VAL A 25 -2.39 -1.13 -8.78
CA VAL A 25 -1.41 -2.21 -8.57
C VAL A 25 -1.17 -2.45 -7.08
N VAL A 26 -1.02 -1.38 -6.29
CA VAL A 26 -0.76 -1.47 -4.85
C VAL A 26 -1.97 -2.04 -4.08
N THR A 27 -3.18 -1.64 -4.45
CA THR A 27 -4.41 -2.18 -3.84
C THR A 27 -4.68 -3.62 -4.25
N GLN A 28 -4.41 -4.01 -5.49
CA GLN A 28 -4.43 -5.41 -5.91
C GLN A 28 -3.44 -6.29 -5.13
N ALA A 29 -2.25 -5.76 -4.81
CA ALA A 29 -1.29 -6.46 -3.97
C ALA A 29 -1.80 -6.66 -2.54
N ARG A 30 -2.42 -5.64 -1.93
CA ARG A 30 -3.10 -5.75 -0.63
C ARG A 30 -4.17 -6.84 -0.66
N ASP A 31 -5.06 -6.81 -1.65
CA ASP A 31 -6.19 -7.74 -1.72
C ASP A 31 -5.72 -9.18 -1.91
N GLN A 32 -4.65 -9.39 -2.67
CA GLN A 32 -3.98 -10.69 -2.77
C GLN A 32 -3.46 -11.16 -1.41
N VAL A 33 -2.73 -10.30 -0.68
CA VAL A 33 -2.20 -10.66 0.64
C VAL A 33 -3.31 -10.97 1.63
N ARG A 34 -4.37 -10.16 1.66
CA ARG A 34 -5.56 -10.45 2.46
C ARG A 34 -6.14 -11.83 2.15
N ALA A 35 -6.28 -12.18 0.87
CA ALA A 35 -6.76 -13.49 0.45
C ALA A 35 -5.82 -14.64 0.87
N MET A 36 -4.50 -14.44 0.76
CA MET A 36 -3.49 -15.41 1.21
C MET A 36 -3.53 -15.62 2.73
N LEU A 37 -3.74 -14.56 3.50
CA LEU A 37 -3.82 -14.63 4.97
C LEU A 37 -5.09 -15.34 5.47
N ALA A 38 -6.19 -15.24 4.71
CA ALA A 38 -7.49 -15.81 5.07
C ALA A 38 -7.64 -17.31 4.76
N GLY A 39 -6.81 -17.88 3.86
CA GLY A 39 -6.94 -19.26 3.40
C GLY A 39 -5.68 -20.11 3.63
N PRO A 40 -5.78 -21.46 3.54
CA PRO A 40 -4.63 -22.36 3.54
C PRO A 40 -3.82 -22.34 2.21
N GLY A 41 -3.73 -21.18 1.55
CA GLY A 41 -3.24 -20.99 0.19
C GLY A 41 -1.74 -20.69 0.05
N GLU A 42 -1.39 -19.98 -1.03
CA GLU A 42 0.01 -19.58 -1.37
C GLU A 42 0.76 -18.98 -0.18
N PRO A 43 2.07 -19.29 -0.02
CA PRO A 43 2.82 -18.89 1.15
C PRO A 43 2.96 -17.37 1.20
N VAL A 44 2.28 -16.76 2.18
CA VAL A 44 2.47 -15.35 2.55
C VAL A 44 3.94 -15.01 2.87
N ALA A 45 4.76 -16.04 3.13
CA ALA A 45 6.21 -15.96 3.30
C ALA A 45 6.92 -15.20 2.16
N ALA A 46 6.40 -15.21 0.93
CA ALA A 46 6.96 -14.40 -0.14
C ALA A 46 6.96 -12.88 0.21
N TRP A 47 5.93 -12.42 0.92
CA TRP A 47 5.79 -11.05 1.38
C TRP A 47 6.52 -10.75 2.70
N GLU A 48 7.06 -11.76 3.37
CA GLU A 48 7.96 -11.54 4.53
C GLU A 48 9.29 -10.92 4.10
N THR A 49 9.72 -11.20 2.86
CA THR A 49 10.88 -10.54 2.26
C THR A 49 10.49 -9.23 1.59
N ARG A 50 11.26 -8.16 1.85
CA ARG A 50 11.04 -6.85 1.25
C ARG A 50 11.14 -6.96 -0.28
N PRO A 51 10.13 -6.54 -1.06
CA PRO A 51 10.31 -6.32 -2.48
C PRO A 51 11.40 -5.26 -2.70
N SER A 52 12.21 -5.37 -3.77
CA SER A 52 13.14 -4.28 -4.09
C SER A 52 12.40 -2.95 -4.25
N SER A 53 13.03 -1.84 -3.88
CA SER A 53 12.40 -0.51 -3.98
C SER A 53 12.00 -0.18 -5.42
N THR A 54 10.88 0.52 -5.60
CA THR A 54 10.49 1.09 -6.91
C THR A 54 11.31 2.31 -7.28
N GLY A 55 12.02 2.90 -6.32
CA GLY A 55 12.71 4.19 -6.43
C GLY A 55 11.87 5.38 -5.98
N GLU A 56 10.59 5.14 -5.66
CA GLU A 56 9.61 6.18 -5.33
C GLU A 56 9.01 5.90 -3.95
N GLU A 57 9.49 6.67 -2.98
CA GLU A 57 9.25 6.45 -1.56
C GLU A 57 7.76 6.41 -1.20
N ARG A 58 6.97 7.31 -1.78
CA ARG A 58 5.51 7.39 -1.56
C ARG A 58 4.77 6.08 -1.86
N TRP A 59 5.15 5.41 -2.96
CA TRP A 59 4.52 4.18 -3.41
C TRP A 59 5.02 2.95 -2.65
N ASP A 60 6.33 2.90 -2.38
CA ASP A 60 6.92 1.87 -1.52
C ASP A 60 6.32 1.93 -0.10
N GLY A 61 6.10 3.14 0.42
CA GLY A 61 5.51 3.37 1.73
C GLY A 61 4.05 2.98 1.82
N LEU A 62 3.26 3.29 0.79
CA LEU A 62 1.86 2.86 0.73
C LEU A 62 1.75 1.34 0.71
N LEU A 63 2.57 0.67 -0.12
CA LEU A 63 2.60 -0.78 -0.17
C LEU A 63 2.98 -1.37 1.20
N ALA A 64 4.04 -0.85 1.83
CA ALA A 64 4.43 -1.27 3.18
C ALA A 64 3.30 -1.12 4.20
N ALA A 65 2.63 0.04 4.22
CA ALA A 65 1.55 0.33 5.17
C ALA A 65 0.36 -0.62 5.00
N LEU A 66 -0.08 -0.86 3.76
CA LEU A 66 -1.19 -1.77 3.47
C LEU A 66 -0.86 -3.21 3.90
N ILE A 67 0.33 -3.70 3.54
CA ILE A 67 0.74 -5.07 3.89
C ILE A 67 0.88 -5.21 5.40
N ALA A 68 1.44 -4.21 6.11
CA ALA A 68 1.51 -4.24 7.56
C ALA A 68 0.12 -4.36 8.21
N HIS A 69 -0.83 -3.58 7.70
CA HIS A 69 -2.20 -3.55 8.19
C HIS A 69 -2.89 -4.91 8.01
N GLU A 70 -2.81 -5.52 6.83
CA GLU A 70 -3.43 -6.83 6.59
C GLU A 70 -2.84 -7.94 7.48
N PHE A 71 -1.52 -7.93 7.70
CA PHE A 71 -0.89 -8.86 8.64
C PHE A 71 -1.42 -8.66 10.06
N ALA A 72 -1.47 -7.42 10.54
CA ALA A 72 -1.97 -7.10 11.87
C ALA A 72 -3.45 -7.51 12.05
N GLU A 73 -4.31 -7.22 11.07
CA GLU A 73 -5.72 -7.61 11.07
C GLU A 73 -5.92 -9.13 11.08
N SER A 74 -4.99 -9.88 10.47
CA SER A 74 -4.98 -11.35 10.52
C SER A 74 -4.41 -11.94 11.82
N GLY A 75 -4.03 -11.09 12.80
CA GLY A 75 -3.42 -11.51 14.05
C GLY A 75 -1.96 -11.98 13.92
N ARG A 76 -1.30 -11.67 12.80
CA ARG A 76 0.11 -12.03 12.53
C ARG A 76 1.02 -10.84 12.72
N THR A 77 2.26 -11.10 13.08
CA THR A 77 3.30 -10.06 13.15
C THR A 77 3.62 -9.54 11.76
N PRO A 78 3.53 -8.22 11.50
CA PRO A 78 3.92 -7.64 10.22
C PRO A 78 5.41 -7.87 9.90
N PRO A 79 5.79 -8.03 8.62
CA PRO A 79 7.19 -8.13 8.24
C PRO A 79 7.98 -6.87 8.62
N ALA A 80 9.23 -7.02 9.07
CA ALA A 80 10.04 -5.90 9.56
C ALA A 80 10.22 -4.76 8.53
N TRP A 81 10.26 -5.09 7.24
CA TRP A 81 10.38 -4.09 6.18
C TRP A 81 9.15 -3.20 6.02
N THR A 82 8.01 -3.62 6.56
CA THR A 82 6.76 -2.85 6.54
C THR A 82 6.69 -1.78 7.64
N ALA A 83 7.66 -1.77 8.55
CA ALA A 83 7.87 -0.69 9.53
C ALA A 83 8.47 0.55 8.84
N PHE A 84 7.72 1.09 7.89
CA PHE A 84 8.09 2.24 7.09
C PHE A 84 7.31 3.48 7.55
N ARG A 85 8.00 4.62 7.57
CA ARG A 85 7.41 5.95 7.75
C ARG A 85 7.96 6.87 6.67
N ALA A 86 7.07 7.60 5.99
CA ALA A 86 7.47 8.54 4.97
C ALA A 86 8.27 9.70 5.59
N VAL A 87 9.34 10.11 4.91
CA VAL A 87 10.14 11.29 5.25
C VAL A 87 9.33 12.56 5.01
N HIS A 88 8.53 12.56 3.95
CA HIS A 88 7.65 13.66 3.58
C HIS A 88 6.21 13.18 3.59
N GLU A 89 5.31 14.04 4.09
CA GLU A 89 3.89 13.78 3.98
C GLU A 89 3.47 13.68 2.51
N TRP A 90 2.63 12.70 2.22
CA TRP A 90 2.10 12.50 0.88
C TRP A 90 0.59 12.38 0.93
N VAL A 91 -0.08 13.22 0.14
CA VAL A 91 -1.53 13.20 -0.05
C VAL A 91 -1.81 12.68 -1.45
N LEU A 92 -2.60 11.63 -1.58
CA LEU A 92 -3.09 11.17 -2.88
C LEU A 92 -4.27 12.05 -3.31
N PRO A 93 -4.19 12.78 -4.43
CA PRO A 93 -5.27 13.65 -4.87
C PRO A 93 -6.57 12.89 -5.11
N ASN A 94 -7.69 13.48 -4.70
CA ASN A 94 -9.03 12.97 -4.94
C ASN A 94 -9.82 13.98 -5.78
N LEU A 95 -10.65 13.49 -6.72
CA LEU A 95 -11.47 14.35 -7.58
C LEU A 95 -12.64 15.04 -6.84
N LEU A 96 -13.05 14.48 -5.70
CA LEU A 96 -14.25 14.87 -4.95
C LEU A 96 -13.93 15.55 -3.61
N LEU A 97 -12.69 15.43 -3.12
CA LEU A 97 -12.29 15.91 -1.80
C LEU A 97 -11.06 16.82 -1.94
N ASP A 98 -11.04 17.90 -1.16
CA ASP A 98 -9.84 18.70 -0.97
C ASP A 98 -8.86 18.03 0.01
N GLU A 99 -7.66 18.58 0.14
CA GLU A 99 -6.61 18.01 1.00
C GLU A 99 -7.03 17.91 2.47
N THR A 100 -7.74 18.91 3.00
CA THR A 100 -8.22 18.90 4.39
C THR A 100 -9.19 17.74 4.61
N ALA A 101 -10.17 17.57 3.72
CA ALA A 101 -11.12 16.48 3.79
C ALA A 101 -10.46 15.11 3.57
N ILE A 102 -9.42 15.01 2.73
CA ILE A 102 -8.64 13.77 2.57
C ILE A 102 -7.95 13.42 3.90
N ARG A 103 -7.30 14.39 4.55
CA ARG A 103 -6.61 14.17 5.83
C ARG A 103 -7.58 13.73 6.92
N GLU A 104 -8.75 14.36 7.02
CA GLU A 104 -9.80 13.97 7.96
C GLU A 104 -10.37 12.57 7.67
N ALA A 105 -10.52 12.21 6.39
CA ALA A 105 -11.03 10.91 5.98
C ALA A 105 -9.95 9.80 5.97
N THR A 106 -8.69 10.11 6.26
CA THR A 106 -7.58 9.16 6.22
C THR A 106 -7.62 8.24 7.45
N PRO A 107 -7.50 6.91 7.28
CA PRO A 107 -7.32 6.00 8.40
C PRO A 107 -6.06 6.33 9.23
N GLU A 108 -6.17 6.26 10.56
CA GLU A 108 -5.08 6.61 11.49
C GLU A 108 -3.77 5.88 11.18
N TRP A 109 -3.83 4.58 10.88
CA TRP A 109 -2.66 3.78 10.54
C TRP A 109 -1.92 4.24 9.26
N LEU A 110 -2.57 4.96 8.35
CA LEU A 110 -1.90 5.62 7.23
C LEU A 110 -1.35 6.99 7.64
N ALA A 111 -2.14 7.77 8.37
CA ALA A 111 -1.76 9.10 8.83
C ALA A 111 -0.50 9.08 9.71
N GLU A 112 -0.36 8.11 10.60
CA GLU A 112 0.84 7.91 11.44
C GLU A 112 2.13 7.72 10.62
N ARG A 113 1.99 7.22 9.38
CA ARG A 113 3.06 6.96 8.43
C ARG A 113 3.30 8.12 7.45
N GLY A 114 2.58 9.23 7.60
CA GLY A 114 2.67 10.40 6.73
C GLY A 114 1.98 10.20 5.38
N ILE A 115 1.07 9.24 5.27
CA ILE A 115 0.35 8.92 4.03
C ILE A 115 -1.11 9.27 4.21
N TYR A 116 -1.65 10.11 3.32
CA TYR A 116 -3.01 10.62 3.41
C TYR A 116 -3.81 10.23 2.17
N ILE A 117 -4.74 9.31 2.38
CA ILE A 117 -5.61 8.73 1.35
C ILE A 117 -6.98 8.55 1.99
N ALA A 118 -8.01 9.07 1.33
CA ALA A 118 -9.37 8.96 1.86
C ALA A 118 -9.76 7.49 1.98
N ARG A 119 -10.32 7.09 3.14
CA ARG A 119 -10.74 5.70 3.39
C ARG A 119 -11.62 5.14 2.28
N ARG A 120 -12.48 5.95 1.68
CA ARG A 120 -13.37 5.52 0.59
C ARG A 120 -12.59 5.02 -0.62
N ASP A 121 -11.48 5.67 -0.98
CA ASP A 121 -10.68 5.28 -2.14
C ASP A 121 -10.00 3.93 -1.93
N LEU A 122 -9.63 3.60 -0.69
CA LEU A 122 -9.07 2.29 -0.34
C LEU A 122 -10.09 1.15 -0.49
N ILE A 123 -11.39 1.45 -0.39
CA ILE A 123 -12.49 0.46 -0.50
C ILE A 123 -12.94 0.31 -1.96
N THR A 124 -12.93 1.40 -2.73
CA THR A 124 -13.42 1.42 -4.11
C THR A 124 -12.36 1.12 -5.18
N ALA A 125 -11.12 0.83 -4.78
CA ALA A 125 -9.98 0.58 -5.67
C ALA A 125 -10.11 -0.73 -6.47
#